data_AF-A0A7Z9KX61-F1
#
_entry.id   AF-A0A7Z9KX61-F1
#
_cell.length_a   1.000
_cell.length_b   1.000
_cell.length_c   1.000
_cell.angle_alpha   90.00
_cell.angle_beta   90.00
_cell.angle_gamma   90.00
#
_symmetry.space_group_name_H-M   'P 1'
#
loop_
_entity.id
_entity.type
_entity.pdbx_description
1 polymer ?
#
loop_
_entity_poly.entity_id
_entity_poly.type
_entity_poly.pdbx_seq_one_letter_code
_entity_poly.pdbx_strand_id
1 'polypeptide(L)' 'MLETVSKGFKSARNRLKGYRELTNANIEEAIRDIRISLLEADVEFNVVKAFLGRVQEKAIGEIVQVKAKSKEGVTQVS' A
#
# COMPACT_ATOMS: atom_id res chain seq x y z
N MET A 1 5.88 -14.20 12.35
CA MET A 1 6.44 -14.15 10.98
C MET A 1 5.44 -13.54 9.98
N LEU A 2 4.25 -14.11 9.75
CA LEU A 2 3.25 -13.55 8.81
C LEU A 2 2.67 -12.18 9.25
N GLU A 3 2.62 -11.93 10.55
CA GLU A 3 2.06 -10.68 11.10
C GLU A 3 2.90 -9.45 10.74
N THR A 4 4.22 -9.60 10.64
CA THR A 4 5.15 -8.54 10.26
C THR A 4 4.91 -8.08 8.82
N VAL A 5 4.80 -9.05 7.91
CA VAL A 5 4.44 -8.79 6.50
C VAL A 5 3.08 -8.10 6.43
N SER A 6 2.07 -8.66 7.12
CA SER A 6 0.71 -8.09 7.14
C SER A 6 0.69 -6.65 7.65
N LYS A 7 1.52 -6.32 8.65
CA LYS A 7 1.67 -4.96 9.19
C LYS A 7 2.28 -4.00 8.15
N GLY A 8 3.35 -4.38 7.47
CA GLY A 8 3.98 -3.56 6.43
C GLY A 8 3.03 -3.23 5.28
N PHE A 9 2.35 -4.25 4.75
CA PHE A 9 1.36 -4.07 3.69
C PHE A 9 0.15 -3.23 4.14
N LYS A 10 -0.30 -3.38 5.39
CA LYS A 10 -1.38 -2.54 5.95
C LYS A 10 -0.97 -1.07 6.03
N SER A 11 0.26 -0.79 6.46
CA SER A 11 0.83 0.57 6.50
C SER A 11 0.94 1.17 5.10
N ALA A 12 1.50 0.42 4.15
CA ALA A 12 1.61 0.84 2.76
C ALA A 12 0.24 1.17 2.15
N ARG A 13 -0.76 0.29 2.32
CA ARG A 13 -2.14 0.52 1.86
C ARG A 13 -2.77 1.76 2.50
N ASN A 14 -2.54 2.00 3.79
CA ASN A 14 -3.08 3.17 4.48
C ASN A 14 -2.45 4.46 3.97
N ARG A 15 -1.15 4.45 3.63
CA ARG A 15 -0.47 5.59 2.98
C ARG A 15 -1.06 5.87 1.60
N LEU A 16 -1.30 4.85 0.80
CA LEU A 16 -1.86 5.00 -0.55
C LEU A 16 -3.36 5.35 -0.56
N LYS A 17 -4.06 5.19 0.56
CA LYS A 17 -5.50 5.47 0.66
C LYS A 17 -5.76 6.96 0.48
N GLY A 18 -6.60 7.31 -0.50
CA GLY A 18 -7.02 8.69 -0.77
C GLY A 18 -6.31 9.34 -1.95
N TYR A 19 -5.21 8.75 -2.44
CA TYR A 19 -4.63 9.14 -3.71
C TYR A 19 -5.49 8.61 -4.88
N ARG A 20 -5.79 9.47 -5.85
CA ARG A 20 -6.52 9.11 -7.08
C ARG A 20 -5.58 8.59 -8.18
N GLU A 21 -4.34 9.05 -8.17
CA GLU A 21 -3.29 8.68 -9.10
C GLU A 21 -2.04 8.29 -8.32
N LEU A 22 -1.42 7.19 -8.73
CA LEU A 22 -0.18 6.71 -8.15
C LEU A 22 1.02 7.30 -8.92
N THR A 23 1.81 8.11 -8.22
CA THR A 23 3.00 8.78 -8.75
C THR A 23 4.24 8.24 -8.04
N ASN A 24 5.42 8.38 -8.66
CA ASN A 24 6.67 7.94 -8.04
C ASN A 24 6.86 8.48 -6.61
N ALA A 25 6.50 9.74 -6.39
CA ALA A 25 6.64 10.39 -5.09
C ALA A 25 5.71 9.78 -4.02
N ASN A 26 4.48 9.38 -4.36
CA ASN A 26 3.53 8.87 -3.37
C ASN A 26 3.68 7.36 -3.10
N ILE A 27 4.22 6.59 -4.05
CA ILE A 27 4.45 5.15 -3.87
C ILE A 27 5.76 4.84 -3.15
N GLU A 28 6.74 5.74 -3.16
CA GLU A 28 8.07 5.51 -2.59
C GLU A 28 8.01 5.13 -1.10
N GLU A 29 7.25 5.89 -0.32
CA GLU A 29 7.06 5.63 1.11
C GLU A 29 6.37 4.28 1.37
N ALA A 30 5.37 3.93 0.55
CA ALA A 30 4.65 2.67 0.66
C ALA A 30 5.56 1.47 0.30
N ILE A 31 6.36 1.59 -0.76
CA ILE A 31 7.38 0.60 -1.15
C ILE A 31 8.40 0.41 -0.02
N ARG A 32 8.78 1.48 0.66
CA ARG A 32 9.74 1.43 1.79
C ARG A 32 9.19 0.63 2.96
N ASP A 33 7.92 0.78 3.33
CA ASP A 33 7.31 -0.03 4.39
C ASP A 33 7.29 -1.52 4.05
N ILE A 34 6.92 -1.82 2.80
CA ILE A 34 6.86 -3.20 2.32
C ILE A 34 8.27 -3.81 2.37
N ARG A 35 9.28 -3.07 1.91
CA ARG A 35 10.69 -3.50 2.00
C ARG A 35 11.10 -3.88 3.42
N ILE A 36 10.84 -3.00 4.38
CA ILE A 36 11.19 -3.24 5.80
C ILE A 36 10.49 -4.51 6.28
N SER A 37 9.18 -4.63 6.06
CA SER A 37 8.42 -5.79 6.53
C SER A 37 8.83 -7.13 5.92
N LEU A 38 9.30 -7.13 4.67
CA LEU A 38 9.79 -8.33 4.00
C LEU A 38 11.16 -8.74 4.53
N LEU A 39 12.07 -7.78 4.74
CA LEU A 39 13.38 -8.06 5.33
C LEU A 39 13.28 -8.52 6.79
N GLU A 40 12.39 -7.91 7.58
CA GLU A 40 12.10 -8.35 8.96
C GLU A 40 11.44 -9.73 9.03
N ALA A 41 10.85 -10.20 7.93
CA ALA A 41 10.27 -11.53 7.82
C ALA A 41 11.25 -12.56 7.25
N ASP A 42 12.55 -12.26 7.28
CA ASP A 42 13.64 -13.11 6.76
C ASP A 42 13.52 -13.45 5.26
N VAL A 43 12.92 -12.55 4.47
CA VAL A 43 12.90 -12.69 3.00
C VAL A 43 14.23 -12.22 2.41
N GLU A 44 14.79 -13.03 1.53
CA GLU A 44 16.07 -12.78 0.87
C GLU A 44 16.04 -11.48 0.02
N PHE A 45 17.14 -10.72 0.07
CA PHE A 45 17.24 -9.38 -0.50
C PHE A 45 16.98 -9.31 -2.02
N ASN A 46 17.51 -10.24 -2.81
CA ASN A 46 17.29 -10.29 -4.25
C ASN A 46 15.81 -10.57 -4.58
N VAL A 47 15.15 -11.44 -3.82
CA VAL A 47 13.70 -11.67 -3.93
C VAL A 47 12.93 -10.38 -3.64
N VAL A 48 13.26 -9.68 -2.55
CA VAL A 48 12.61 -8.40 -2.20
C VAL A 48 12.83 -7.36 -3.31
N LYS A 49 14.06 -7.21 -3.80
CA LYS A 49 14.39 -6.25 -4.86
C LYS A 49 13.62 -6.53 -6.15
N ALA A 50 13.60 -7.78 -6.60
CA ALA A 50 12.87 -8.18 -7.82
C ALA A 50 11.35 -8.07 -7.66
N PHE A 51 10.83 -8.32 -6.46
CA PHE A 51 9.41 -8.12 -6.16
C PHE A 51 9.04 -6.64 -6.21
N LEU A 52 9.77 -5.78 -5.48
CA LEU A 52 9.48 -4.35 -5.41
C LEU A 52 9.65 -3.64 -6.76
N GLY A 53 10.62 -4.05 -7.58
CA GLY A 53 10.78 -3.53 -8.94
C GLY A 53 9.53 -3.76 -9.79
N ARG A 54 9.03 -5.00 -9.82
CA ARG A 54 7.79 -5.34 -10.54
C ARG A 54 6.55 -4.61 -10.00
N VAL A 55 6.49 -4.36 -8.70
CA VAL A 55 5.40 -3.58 -8.09
C VAL A 55 5.48 -2.12 -8.51
N GLN A 56 6.66 -1.51 -8.48
CA GLN A 56 6.86 -0.13 -8.87
C GLN A 56 6.53 0.12 -10.35
N GLU A 57 6.97 -0.77 -11.24
CA GLU A 57 6.65 -0.69 -12.68
C GLU A 57 5.15 -0.74 -12.96
N LYS A 58 4.40 -1.55 -12.19
CA LYS A 58 2.94 -1.66 -12.34
C LYS A 58 2.17 -0.54 -11.66
N ALA A 59 2.73 0.05 -10.60
CA ALA A 59 2.04 1.05 -9.79
C ALA A 59 2.11 2.46 -10.39
N ILE A 60 3.19 2.82 -11.09
CA ILE A 60 3.36 4.16 -11.65
C ILE A 60 2.34 4.39 -12.77
N GLY A 61 1.54 5.46 -12.67
CA GLY A 61 0.56 5.83 -13.70
C GLY A 61 -0.74 5.03 -13.64
N GLU A 62 -0.89 4.14 -12.65
CA GLU A 62 -2.14 3.44 -12.40
C GLU A 62 -3.16 4.41 -11.77
N ILE A 63 -4.32 4.56 -12.42
CA ILE A 63 -5.44 5.36 -11.92
C ILE A 63 -6.30 4.46 -11.03
N VAL A 64 -6.26 4.71 -9.72
CA VAL A 64 -6.97 3.89 -8.74
C VAL A 64 -8.37 4.44 -8.47
N GLN A 65 -9.37 3.56 -8.52
CA GLN A 65 -10.75 3.93 -8.17
C GLN A 65 -10.88 4.09 -6.66
N VAL A 66 -10.83 5.33 -6.18
CA VAL A 66 -11.04 5.64 -4.77
C VAL A 66 -12.53 5.52 -4.44
N LYS A 67 -12.97 4.35 -3.96
CA LYS A 67 -14.28 4.23 -3.30
C LYS A 67 -14.19 4.89 -1.92
N ALA A 68 -14.45 6.19 -1.85
CA ALA A 68 -14.76 6.83 -0.57
C ALA A 68 -16.07 6.21 -0.06
N LYS A 69 -16.01 5.47 1.06
CA LYS A 69 -17.23 5.20 1.83
C LYS A 69 -17.71 6.56 2.33
N SER A 70 -18.75 7.11 1.70
CA SER A 70 -19.52 8.19 2.31
C SER A 70 -20.06 7.67 3.65
N LYS A 71 -19.93 8.47 4.70
CA LYS A 71 -20.46 8.21 6.02
C LYS A 71 -21.89 8.78 6.08
N GLU A 72 -22.76 8.34 5.18
CA GLU A 72 -24.17 8.75 5.12
C GLU A 72 -25.10 7.61 5.52
N GLY A 73 -25.95 7.91 6.50
CA GLY A 73 -27.03 7.07 7.03
C GLY A 73 -26.81 6.77 8.53
N VAL A 74 -27.64 7.20 9.48
CA VAL A 74 -29.01 7.76 9.43
C VAL A 74 -29.22 8.55 10.73
N THR A 75 -29.57 9.83 10.66
CA THR A 75 -30.27 10.50 11.77
C THR A 75 -31.73 10.06 11.67
N GLN A 76 -32.16 9.20 12.58
CA GLN A 76 -33.55 8.78 12.66
C GLN A 76 -34.33 9.90 13.37
N VAL A 77 -35.15 10.63 12.62
CA VAL A 77 -36.21 11.49 13.17
C VAL A 77 -37.56 10.94 12.71
N SER A 78 -38.29 10.36 13.65
CA SER A 78 -39.76 10.36 13.83
C SER A 78 -40.06 9.57 15.09
#